data_AF-A0A7Y2NJR9-F1
#
_entry.id   AF-A0A7Y2NJR9-F1
#
_cell.length_a   1.000
_cell.length_b   1.000
_cell.length_c   1.000
_cell.angle_alpha   90.00
_cell.angle_beta   90.00
_cell.angle_gamma   90.00
#
_symmetry.space_group_name_H-M   'P 1'
#
loop_
_entity.id
_entity.type
_entity.pdbx_description
1 polymer ?
#
loop_
_entity_poly.entity_id
_entity_poly.type
_entity_poly.pdbx_seq_one_letter_code
_entity_poly.pdbx_strand_id
1 'polypeptide(L)'
;MKPPQTKTMTCKQLGGACDLEFHAETYDDIAELSKKHGFEMFQKGDEPHLAAMAKMQEIMRNPDDMKQWFEAKRREFNALPYDSI
;
A
#
# COMPACT_ATOMS: atom_id res chain seq x y z
N MET A 1 22.44 18.67 -1.09
CA MET A 1 21.49 17.54 -1.06
C MET A 1 20.34 17.87 -1.99
N LYS A 2 20.00 17.00 -2.95
CA LYS A 2 18.75 17.17 -3.70
C LYS A 2 17.58 16.96 -2.73
N PRO A 3 16.47 17.70 -2.86
CA PRO A 3 15.30 17.46 -2.03
C PRO A 3 14.82 16.00 -2.21
N PRO A 4 14.38 15.33 -1.13
CA PRO A 4 13.80 14.00 -1.23
C PRO A 4 12.60 14.07 -2.17
N GLN A 5 12.60 13.27 -3.24
CA GLN A 5 11.49 13.20 -4.19
C GLN A 5 10.57 12.07 -3.75
N THR A 6 9.39 12.42 -3.21
CA THR A 6 8.39 11.43 -2.78
C THR A 6 7.36 11.18 -3.88
N LYS A 7 6.67 10.06 -3.77
CA LYS A 7 5.46 9.76 -4.52
C LYS A 7 4.33 9.45 -3.54
N THR A 8 3.10 9.67 -3.96
CA THR A 8 1.91 9.46 -3.14
C THR A 8 1.11 8.23 -3.60
N MET A 9 0.81 7.30 -2.68
CA MET A 9 -0.20 6.26 -2.89
C MET A 9 -1.18 6.22 -1.73
N THR A 10 -2.45 5.93 -2.02
CA THR A 10 -3.48 5.78 -1.00
C THR A 10 -3.57 4.35 -0.47
N CYS A 11 -4.12 4.20 0.74
CA CYS A 11 -4.48 2.92 1.31
C CYS A 11 -5.32 2.06 0.35
N LYS A 12 -6.32 2.62 -0.33
CA LYS A 12 -7.07 1.94 -1.41
C LYS A 12 -6.21 1.47 -2.57
N GLN A 13 -5.28 2.30 -3.06
CA GLN A 13 -4.38 1.88 -4.16
C GLN A 13 -3.47 0.72 -3.75
N LEU A 14 -3.14 0.60 -2.46
CA LEU A 14 -2.35 -0.49 -1.89
C LEU A 14 -3.22 -1.67 -1.41
N GLY A 15 -4.53 -1.66 -1.73
CA GLY A 15 -5.45 -2.75 -1.44
C GLY A 15 -6.07 -2.74 -0.05
N GLY A 16 -5.99 -1.61 0.66
CA GLY A 16 -6.77 -1.33 1.87
C GLY A 16 -8.13 -0.67 1.56
N ALA A 17 -8.75 -0.05 2.56
CA ALA A 17 -10.16 0.35 2.48
C ALA A 17 -10.42 1.87 2.44
N CYS A 18 -9.43 2.69 2.79
CA CYS A 18 -9.60 4.15 2.90
C CYS A 18 -8.69 4.97 1.96
N ASP A 19 -8.94 6.28 1.89
CA ASP A 19 -8.20 7.20 1.03
C ASP A 19 -6.97 7.82 1.72
N LEU A 20 -6.50 7.24 2.85
CA LEU A 20 -5.31 7.75 3.54
C LEU A 20 -4.11 7.74 2.60
N GLU A 21 -3.50 8.90 2.41
CA GLU A 21 -2.33 9.09 1.55
C GLU A 21 -1.03 8.74 2.29
N PHE A 22 -0.18 7.98 1.62
CA PHE A 22 1.17 7.66 2.05
C PHE A 22 2.15 8.29 1.09
N HIS A 23 3.15 8.98 1.64
CA HIS A 23 4.22 9.60 0.88
C HIS A 23 5.54 8.91 1.23
N ALA A 24 6.24 8.39 0.23
CA ALA A 24 7.60 7.89 0.44
C ALA A 24 8.44 7.94 -0.85
N GLU A 25 9.74 7.71 -0.69
CA GLU A 25 10.69 7.67 -1.81
C GLU A 25 10.67 6.34 -2.56
N THR A 26 10.37 5.24 -1.85
CA THR A 26 10.36 3.89 -2.39
C THR A 26 9.02 3.18 -2.18
N TYR A 27 8.74 2.19 -3.03
CA TYR A 27 7.57 1.34 -2.87
C TYR A 27 7.61 0.55 -1.57
N ASP A 28 8.80 0.09 -1.15
CA ASP A 28 8.94 -0.72 0.06
C ASP A 28 8.60 0.12 1.32
N ASP A 29 8.96 1.40 1.34
CA ASP A 29 8.56 2.34 2.41
C ASP A 29 7.04 2.56 2.43
N ILE A 30 6.42 2.80 1.27
CA ILE A 30 4.95 2.93 1.17
C ILE A 30 4.25 1.64 1.61
N ALA A 31 4.77 0.48 1.24
CA ALA A 31 4.22 -0.81 1.64
C ALA A 31 4.31 -1.01 3.16
N GLU A 32 5.41 -0.59 3.81
CA GLU A 32 5.53 -0.62 5.27
C GLU A 32 4.53 0.33 5.94
N LEU A 33 4.39 1.56 5.44
CA LEU A 33 3.41 2.53 5.93
C LEU A 33 1.98 1.98 5.84
N SER A 34 1.62 1.40 4.70
CA SER A 34 0.31 0.77 4.49
C SER A 34 0.09 -0.43 5.41
N LYS A 35 1.11 -1.26 5.62
CA LYS A 35 1.04 -2.40 6.55
C LYS A 35 0.82 -1.94 7.99
N LYS A 36 1.56 -0.92 8.44
CA LYS A 36 1.43 -0.34 9.78
C LYS A 36 0.03 0.24 9.99
N HIS A 37 -0.46 0.98 9.01
CA HIS A 37 -1.83 1.52 9.01
C HIS A 37 -2.87 0.39 9.07
N GLY A 38 -2.74 -0.63 8.23
CA GLY A 38 -3.64 -1.79 8.26
C GLY A 38 -3.65 -2.48 9.63
N PHE A 39 -2.49 -2.68 10.24
CA PHE A 39 -2.39 -3.27 11.58
C PHE A 39 -3.08 -2.43 12.66
N GLU A 40 -2.96 -1.10 12.58
CA GLU A 40 -3.69 -0.19 13.49
C GLU A 40 -5.21 -0.32 13.31
N MET A 41 -5.70 -0.39 12.07
CA MET A 41 -7.13 -0.56 11.78
C MET A 41 -7.64 -1.94 12.23
N PHE A 42 -6.82 -2.98 12.09
CA PHE A 42 -7.09 -4.30 12.63
C PHE A 42 -7.27 -4.27 14.16
N GLN A 43 -6.38 -3.60 14.88
CA GLN A 43 -6.48 -3.45 16.35
C GLN A 43 -7.73 -2.67 16.77
N LYS A 44 -8.14 -1.69 15.98
CA LYS A 44 -9.37 -0.91 16.21
C LYS A 44 -10.65 -1.66 15.84
N GLY A 45 -10.55 -2.80 15.16
CA GLY A 45 -11.70 -3.55 14.67
C GLY A 45 -12.43 -2.85 13.53
N ASP A 46 -11.73 -2.08 12.69
CA ASP A 46 -12.33 -1.38 11.57
C ASP A 46 -12.80 -2.37 10.48
N GLU A 47 -14.11 -2.56 10.37
CA GLU A 47 -14.72 -3.54 9.47
C GLU A 47 -14.28 -3.39 8.00
N PRO A 48 -14.23 -2.17 7.42
CA PRO A 48 -13.71 -1.98 6.07
C PRO A 48 -12.29 -2.51 5.88
N HIS A 49 -11.36 -2.20 6.79
CA HIS A 49 -9.98 -2.69 6.70
C HIS A 49 -9.88 -4.19 6.98
N LEU A 50 -10.69 -4.74 7.89
CA LEU A 50 -10.74 -6.19 8.12
C LEU A 50 -11.19 -6.94 6.86
N ALA A 51 -12.19 -6.42 6.14
CA ALA A 51 -12.62 -6.99 4.86
C ALA A 51 -11.53 -6.90 3.78
N ALA A 52 -10.78 -5.79 3.73
CA ALA A 52 -9.65 -5.65 2.82
C ALA A 52 -8.51 -6.64 3.15
N MET A 53 -8.23 -6.85 4.43
CA MET A 53 -7.26 -7.85 4.89
C MET A 53 -7.69 -9.28 4.55
N ALA A 54 -8.98 -9.60 4.65
CA ALA A 54 -9.50 -10.92 4.26
C ALA A 54 -9.24 -11.20 2.77
N LYS A 55 -9.44 -10.20 1.89
CA LYS A 55 -9.10 -10.32 0.46
C LYS A 55 -7.59 -10.52 0.24
N MET A 56 -6.76 -9.80 1.01
CA MET A 56 -5.30 -10.01 0.97
C MET A 56 -4.91 -11.42 1.42
N GLN A 57 -5.61 -12.00 2.40
CA GLN A 57 -5.38 -13.39 2.82
C GLN A 57 -5.70 -14.38 1.71
N GLU A 58 -6.72 -14.13 0.88
CA GLU A 58 -7.02 -14.98 -0.27
C GLU A 58 -5.89 -14.94 -1.31
N ILE A 59 -5.36 -13.75 -1.60
CA ILE A 59 -4.20 -13.58 -2.50
C ILE A 59 -2.95 -14.27 -1.92
N MET A 60 -2.72 -14.19 -0.61
CA MET A 60 -1.58 -14.83 0.07
C MET A 60 -1.63 -16.37 0.08
N ARG A 61 -2.78 -17.00 -0.21
CA ARG A 61 -2.87 -18.47 -0.32
C ARG A 61 -2.09 -19.01 -1.50
N ASN A 62 -1.92 -18.20 -2.55
CA ASN A 62 -1.18 -18.56 -3.73
C ASN A 62 0.07 -17.67 -3.85
N PRO A 63 1.29 -18.22 -3.71
CA PRO A 63 2.51 -17.43 -3.79
C PRO A 63 2.68 -16.73 -5.15
N ASP A 64 2.16 -17.29 -6.24
CA ASP A 64 2.21 -16.66 -7.56
C ASP A 64 1.29 -15.43 -7.64
N ASP A 65 0.08 -15.52 -7.08
CA ASP A 65 -0.87 -14.39 -7.05
C ASP A 65 -0.33 -13.25 -6.18
N MET A 66 0.25 -13.60 -5.02
CA MET A 66 0.93 -12.63 -4.16
C MET A 66 2.07 -11.94 -4.91
N LYS A 67 2.94 -12.69 -5.58
CA LYS A 67 4.06 -12.12 -6.34
C LYS A 67 3.56 -11.19 -7.44
N GLN A 68 2.58 -11.61 -8.23
CA GLN A 68 2.00 -10.79 -9.29
C GLN A 68 1.37 -9.50 -8.75
N TRP A 69 0.64 -9.60 -7.63
CA TRP A 69 0.03 -8.45 -6.98
C TRP A 69 1.07 -7.44 -6.51
N PHE A 70 2.13 -7.89 -5.83
CA PHE A 70 3.22 -7.02 -5.38
C PHE A 70 3.97 -6.37 -6.55
N GLU A 71 4.26 -7.12 -7.61
CA GLU A 71 4.90 -6.58 -8.82
C GLU A 71 4.03 -5.56 -9.55
N ALA A 72 2.70 -5.76 -9.56
CA ALA A 72 1.76 -4.80 -10.13
C ALA A 72 1.76 -3.50 -9.31
N LYS A 73 1.66 -3.59 -7.98
CA LYS A 73 1.69 -2.42 -7.10
C LYS A 73 2.99 -1.65 -7.12
N ARG A 74 4.13 -2.35 -7.21
CA ARG A 74 5.44 -1.69 -7.42
C ARG A 74 5.51 -0.97 -8.77
N ARG A 75 4.93 -1.56 -9.83
CA ARG A 75 4.85 -0.91 -11.14
C ARG A 75 3.95 0.32 -11.12
N GLU A 76 2.80 0.25 -10.47
CA GLU A 76 1.91 1.39 -10.24
C GLU A 76 2.67 2.53 -9.54
N PHE A 77 3.35 2.24 -8.43
CA PHE A 77 4.17 3.23 -7.71
C PHE A 77 5.23 3.89 -8.59
N ASN A 78 6.00 3.09 -9.33
CA ASN A 78 7.07 3.60 -10.18
C ASN A 78 6.56 4.49 -11.33
N ALA A 79 5.33 4.26 -11.77
CA ALA A 79 4.69 5.04 -12.84
C ALA A 79 4.09 6.37 -12.35
N LEU A 80 3.94 6.56 -11.03
CA LEU A 80 3.41 7.82 -10.49
C LEU A 80 4.39 8.96 -10.72
N PRO A 81 3.89 10.19 -10.94
CA PRO A 81 4.75 11.37 -10.92
C PRO A 81 5.37 11.53 -9.53
N TYR A 82 6.53 12.18 -9.46
CA TYR A 82 6.99 12.69 -8.17
C TYR A 82 6.06 13.81 -7.72
N ASP A 83 5.80 13.86 -6.42
CA ASP A 83 5.03 14.94 -5.81
C ASP A 83 5.76 16.26 -6.15
N SER A 84 5.03 17.20 -6.74
CA SER A 84 5.59 18.50 -7.11
C SER A 84 5.74 19.33 -5.84
N ILE A 85 6.99 19.67 -5.49
CA ILE A 85 7.31 20.66 -4.45
C ILE A 85 6.98 22.06 -4.95
#